data_AF-A0A7V9VTH4-F1
#
_entry.id   AF-A0A7V9VTH4-F1
#
_cell.length_a   1.000
_cell.length_b   1.000
_cell.length_c   1.000
_cell.angle_alpha   90.00
_cell.angle_beta   90.00
_cell.angle_gamma   90.00
#
_symmetry.space_group_name_H-M   'P 1'
#
loop_
_entity.id
_entity.type
_entity.pdbx_description
1 polymer ?
#
loop_
_entity_poly.entity_id
_entity_poly.type
_entity_poly.pdbx_seq_one_letter_code
_entity_poly.pdbx_strand_id
1 'polypeptide(L)'
;DQYGLILAVALASILVSPTLLRLSPLLLRLAGRLPGVQWKEAAEVGENPLGIGQENQVVLCGYGRVGAVLSDVLSRHEFPYTVIEINPVTIRELRLRGIEAWYGDAGSDELLIRAGIRHANILVVTVSDLLASRAAIRRARALNPAITIITRAISRQDVQVLKDAGADQIVQPEFEAGLECVDHMLHTLGMPEEEIATIIADRRQALYERDDQSAAP
;
A
#
# COMPACT_ATOMS: atom_id res chain seq x y z
N ASP A 1 9.70 -41.86 -32.45
CA ASP A 1 8.52 -41.32 -31.75
C ASP A 1 8.60 -39.82 -31.52
N GLN A 2 7.86 -39.05 -32.32
CA GLN A 2 7.81 -37.57 -32.23
C GLN A 2 7.24 -37.08 -30.88
N TYR A 3 6.32 -37.84 -30.27
CA TYR A 3 5.74 -37.52 -28.96
C TYR A 3 6.79 -37.56 -27.83
N GLY A 4 7.72 -38.51 -27.86
CA GLY A 4 8.80 -38.59 -26.87
C GLY A 4 9.77 -37.41 -26.95
N LEU A 5 10.03 -36.91 -28.16
CA LEU A 5 10.88 -35.73 -28.39
C LEU A 5 10.24 -34.44 -27.87
N ILE A 6 8.94 -34.23 -28.14
CA ILE A 6 8.22 -33.05 -27.65
C ILE A 6 8.16 -33.05 -26.12
N LEU A 7 7.88 -34.20 -25.51
CA LEU A 7 7.82 -34.34 -24.05
C LEU A 7 9.18 -34.09 -23.39
N ALA A 8 10.27 -34.60 -23.98
CA ALA A 8 11.62 -34.37 -23.49
C ALA A 8 12.02 -32.89 -23.54
N VAL A 9 11.67 -32.18 -24.62
CA VAL A 9 11.96 -30.74 -24.77
C VAL A 9 11.15 -29.89 -23.78
N ALA A 10 9.88 -30.22 -23.56
CA ALA A 10 9.04 -29.54 -22.59
C ALA A 10 9.57 -29.72 -21.15
N LEU A 11 9.91 -30.96 -20.76
CA LEU A 11 10.47 -31.26 -19.45
C LEU A 11 11.83 -30.58 -19.24
N ALA A 12 12.72 -30.63 -20.25
CA ALA A 12 13.99 -29.91 -20.20
C ALA A 12 13.78 -28.41 -20.00
N SER A 13 12.82 -27.79 -20.68
CA SER A 13 12.55 -26.34 -20.57
C SER A 13 12.06 -25.94 -19.18
N ILE A 14 11.25 -26.80 -18.53
CA ILE A 14 10.75 -26.60 -17.16
C ILE A 14 11.89 -26.74 -16.14
N LEU A 15 12.82 -27.66 -16.35
CA LEU A 15 13.99 -27.87 -15.46
C LEU A 15 15.08 -26.79 -15.65
N VAL A 16 15.23 -26.27 -16.87
CA VAL A 16 16.22 -25.24 -17.20
C VAL A 16 15.79 -23.87 -16.70
N SER A 17 14.49 -23.55 -16.72
CA SER A 17 13.99 -22.23 -16.29
C SER A 17 14.37 -21.82 -14.85
N PRO A 18 14.18 -22.65 -13.81
CA PRO A 18 14.54 -22.28 -12.43
C PRO A 18 16.05 -22.27 -12.18
N THR A 19 16.83 -23.05 -12.94
CA THR A 19 18.30 -23.05 -12.84
C THR A 19 18.90 -21.82 -13.53
N LEU A 20 18.30 -21.35 -14.62
CA LEU A 20 18.63 -20.05 -15.24
C LEU A 20 18.40 -18.89 -14.26
N LEU A 21 17.28 -18.90 -13.54
CA LEU A 21 16.97 -17.88 -12.53
C LEU A 21 17.95 -17.91 -11.34
N ARG A 22 18.51 -19.09 -11.00
CA ARG A 22 19.58 -19.22 -9.98
C ARG A 22 20.96 -18.77 -10.47
N LEU A 23 21.23 -18.87 -11.78
CA LEU A 23 22.49 -18.42 -12.40
C LEU A 23 22.48 -16.91 -12.76
N SER A 24 21.29 -16.30 -12.77
CA SER A 24 21.03 -14.87 -12.98
C SER A 24 22.01 -13.92 -12.26
N PRO A 25 22.25 -14.03 -10.93
CA PRO A 25 23.14 -13.09 -10.24
C PRO A 25 24.61 -13.20 -10.68
N LEU A 26 25.01 -14.32 -11.27
CA LEU A 26 26.38 -14.55 -11.75
C LEU A 26 26.58 -14.03 -13.18
N LEU A 27 25.59 -14.24 -14.04
CA LEU A 27 25.55 -13.71 -15.41
C LEU A 27 25.49 -12.18 -15.43
N LEU A 28 24.70 -11.57 -14.53
CA LEU A 28 24.60 -10.11 -14.39
C LEU A 28 25.95 -9.48 -13.98
N ARG A 29 26.68 -10.11 -13.04
CA ARG A 29 28.03 -9.67 -12.63
C ARG A 29 29.06 -9.74 -13.75
N LEU A 30 28.93 -10.69 -14.67
CA LEU A 30 29.82 -10.83 -15.82
C LEU A 30 29.45 -9.84 -16.93
N ALA A 31 28.15 -9.60 -17.15
CA ALA A 31 27.63 -8.67 -18.14
C ALA A 31 27.90 -7.19 -17.78
N GLY A 32 27.97 -6.85 -16.50
CA GLY A 32 28.36 -5.52 -16.02
C GLY A 32 29.81 -5.10 -16.36
N ARG A 33 30.62 -5.99 -16.96
CA ARG A 33 31.98 -5.70 -17.44
C ARG A 33 32.05 -5.36 -18.93
N LEU A 34 30.94 -5.41 -19.68
CA LEU A 34 30.91 -5.07 -21.09
C LEU A 34 30.62 -3.57 -21.29
N PRO A 35 31.50 -2.82 -21.99
CA PRO A 35 31.24 -1.42 -22.30
C PRO A 35 30.07 -1.31 -23.29
N GLY A 36 28.98 -0.67 -22.87
CA GLY A 36 27.82 -0.36 -23.73
C GLY A 36 26.51 -1.04 -23.36
N VAL A 37 26.48 -1.89 -22.33
CA VAL A 37 25.25 -2.56 -21.89
C VAL A 37 24.84 -2.08 -20.50
N GLN A 38 24.14 -0.94 -20.44
CA GLN A 38 23.58 -0.40 -19.19
C GLN A 38 22.26 -1.09 -18.86
N TRP A 39 22.34 -2.30 -18.31
CA TRP A 39 21.22 -2.88 -17.57
C TRP A 39 21.12 -2.10 -16.26
N LYS A 40 20.21 -1.12 -16.19
CA LYS A 40 19.87 -0.46 -14.93
C LYS A 40 19.24 -1.48 -13.99
N GLU A 41 20.08 -2.03 -13.13
CA GLU A 41 19.68 -2.73 -11.92
C GLU A 41 18.68 -1.85 -11.16
N ALA A 42 17.50 -2.41 -10.89
CA ALA A 42 16.54 -1.87 -9.93
C ALA A 42 17.02 -2.07 -8.48
N ALA A 43 18.33 -2.13 -8.27
CA ALA A 43 19.00 -2.46 -7.02
C ALA A 43 20.35 -1.76 -6.95
N GLU A 44 20.35 -0.47 -6.62
CA GLU A 44 21.35 0.18 -5.76
C GLU A 44 20.75 1.51 -5.27
N VAL A 45 20.30 1.52 -4.01
CA VAL A 45 20.91 2.29 -2.92
C VAL A 45 20.86 3.80 -3.19
N GLY A 46 19.73 4.40 -2.83
CA GLY A 46 19.72 5.78 -2.37
C GLY A 46 20.01 5.77 -0.87
N GLU A 47 21.26 5.99 -0.47
CA GLU A 47 21.48 6.74 0.76
C GLU A 47 20.92 8.15 0.51
N ASN A 48 19.96 8.54 1.33
CA ASN A 48 19.17 9.75 1.12
C ASN A 48 20.04 11.00 1.34
N PRO A 49 20.16 11.94 0.39
CA PRO A 49 20.78 13.25 0.61
C PRO A 49 19.91 14.19 1.46
N LEU A 50 18.66 13.80 1.73
CA LEU A 50 17.73 14.59 2.51
C LEU A 50 17.57 13.93 3.87
N GLY A 51 18.41 14.35 4.81
CA GLY A 51 18.14 14.21 6.25
C GLY A 51 16.94 15.08 6.61
N ILE A 52 15.74 14.65 6.23
CA ILE A 52 14.49 15.31 6.60
C ILE A 52 14.23 14.96 8.08
N GLY A 53 14.05 16.01 8.88
CA GLY A 53 13.83 15.92 10.33
C GLY A 53 12.70 14.96 10.71
N GLN A 54 12.86 14.34 11.87
CA GLN A 54 12.11 13.20 12.40
C GLN A 54 10.65 13.49 12.79
N GLU A 55 10.03 14.56 12.29
CA GLU A 55 8.69 14.96 12.69
C GLU A 55 7.72 14.88 11.49
N ASN A 56 6.64 14.12 11.66
CA ASN A 56 5.51 13.95 10.73
C ASN A 56 5.75 13.05 9.50
N GLN A 57 6.57 12.01 9.64
CA GLN A 57 6.78 11.06 8.54
C GLN A 57 5.59 10.09 8.40
N VAL A 58 5.01 10.04 7.21
CA VAL A 58 3.93 9.12 6.84
C VAL A 58 4.48 7.95 6.03
N VAL A 59 4.14 6.72 6.40
CA VAL A 59 4.35 5.54 5.54
C VAL A 59 3.04 5.20 4.86
N LEU A 60 3.02 5.24 3.53
CA LEU A 60 1.86 4.91 2.72
C LEU A 60 2.04 3.54 2.06
N CYS A 61 1.26 2.56 2.51
CA CYS A 61 1.21 1.23 1.90
C CYS A 61 0.08 1.20 0.86
N GLY A 62 0.45 1.09 -0.41
CA GLY A 62 -0.46 1.09 -1.55
C GLY A 62 -0.64 2.49 -2.16
N TYR A 63 -0.53 2.53 -3.48
CA TYR A 63 -0.72 3.69 -4.35
C TYR A 63 -1.82 3.38 -5.38
N GLY A 64 -2.94 2.83 -4.91
CA GLY A 64 -4.14 2.65 -5.73
C GLY A 64 -4.94 3.95 -5.84
N ARG A 65 -6.24 3.83 -6.11
CA ARG A 65 -7.18 4.98 -6.17
C ARG A 65 -7.17 5.81 -4.89
N VAL A 66 -7.22 5.17 -3.72
CA VAL A 66 -7.21 5.85 -2.42
C VAL A 66 -5.82 6.40 -2.11
N GLY A 67 -4.77 5.60 -2.29
CA GLY A 67 -3.39 6.02 -2.03
C GLY A 67 -2.94 7.20 -2.88
N ALA A 68 -3.37 7.28 -4.14
CA ALA A 68 -3.06 8.41 -5.03
C ALA A 68 -3.67 9.73 -4.54
N VAL A 69 -4.92 9.71 -4.03
CA VAL A 69 -5.56 10.90 -3.45
C VAL A 69 -4.80 11.35 -2.20
N LEU A 70 -4.43 10.42 -1.31
CA LEU A 70 -3.66 10.74 -0.12
C LEU A 70 -2.28 11.31 -0.46
N SER A 71 -1.57 10.70 -1.41
CA SER A 71 -0.26 11.17 -1.86
C SER A 71 -0.31 12.57 -2.48
N ASP A 72 -1.36 12.88 -3.26
CA ASP A 72 -1.53 14.22 -3.82
C ASP A 72 -1.66 15.28 -2.71
N VAL A 73 -2.47 15.01 -1.68
CA VAL A 73 -2.60 15.90 -0.51
C VAL A 73 -1.26 16.01 0.24
N LEU A 74 -0.60 14.88 0.54
CA LEU A 74 0.68 14.87 1.24
C LEU A 74 1.75 15.68 0.48
N SER A 75 1.83 15.50 -0.84
CA SER A 75 2.77 16.25 -1.68
C SER A 75 2.45 17.75 -1.75
N ARG A 76 1.18 18.14 -1.88
CA ARG A 76 0.79 19.56 -1.96
C ARG A 76 1.05 20.32 -0.67
N HIS A 77 0.96 19.65 0.47
CA HIS A 77 1.19 20.24 1.78
C HIS A 77 2.60 19.97 2.32
N GLU A 78 3.50 19.43 1.49
CA GLU A 78 4.91 19.18 1.84
C GLU A 78 5.09 18.27 3.07
N PHE A 79 4.11 17.41 3.36
CA PHE A 79 4.25 16.40 4.40
C PHE A 79 5.23 15.30 3.93
N PRO A 80 6.29 14.99 4.68
CA PRO A 80 7.22 13.94 4.29
C PRO A 80 6.55 12.56 4.32
N TYR A 81 6.69 11.80 3.23
CA TYR A 81 6.14 10.45 3.17
C TYR A 81 6.93 9.52 2.26
N THR A 82 6.81 8.22 2.56
CA THR A 82 7.42 7.13 1.81
C THR A 82 6.33 6.16 1.38
N VAL A 83 6.40 5.65 0.14
CA VAL A 83 5.39 4.73 -0.41
C VAL A 83 5.93 3.30 -0.51
N ILE A 84 5.13 2.30 -0.16
CA ILE A 84 5.36 0.88 -0.49
C ILE A 84 4.28 0.44 -1.49
N GLU A 85 4.68 -0.05 -2.67
CA GLU A 85 3.75 -0.42 -3.73
C GLU A 85 4.24 -1.66 -4.51
N ILE A 86 3.30 -2.53 -4.90
CA ILE A 86 3.59 -3.78 -5.60
C ILE A 86 3.61 -3.63 -7.12
N ASN A 87 3.03 -2.55 -7.67
CA ASN A 87 3.06 -2.25 -9.09
C ASN A 87 4.38 -1.53 -9.49
N PRO A 88 5.24 -2.17 -10.31
CA PRO A 88 6.53 -1.57 -10.69
C PRO A 88 6.39 -0.34 -11.59
N VAL A 89 5.29 -0.22 -12.34
CA VAL A 89 5.00 0.96 -13.16
C VAL A 89 4.76 2.17 -12.27
N THR A 90 3.91 2.00 -11.25
CA THR A 90 3.61 3.04 -10.26
C THR A 90 4.87 3.46 -9.50
N ILE A 91 5.73 2.52 -9.09
CA ILE A 91 7.01 2.85 -8.45
C ILE A 91 7.88 3.74 -9.33
N ARG A 92 7.96 3.46 -10.64
CA ARG A 92 8.73 4.29 -11.58
C ARG A 92 8.14 5.70 -11.67
N GLU A 93 6.83 5.83 -11.76
CA GLU A 93 6.14 7.14 -11.81
C GLU A 93 6.39 7.97 -10.54
N LEU A 94 6.32 7.34 -9.36
CA LEU A 94 6.58 8.01 -8.08
C LEU A 94 8.01 8.52 -7.98
N ARG A 95 8.98 7.68 -8.36
CA ARG A 95 10.40 8.07 -8.34
C ARG A 95 10.70 9.20 -9.32
N LEU A 96 10.06 9.23 -10.49
CA LEU A 96 10.17 10.34 -11.45
C LEU A 96 9.63 11.66 -10.88
N ARG A 97 8.67 11.59 -9.95
CA ARG A 97 8.11 12.73 -9.22
C ARG A 97 8.93 13.10 -7.97
N GLY A 98 10.06 12.44 -7.73
CA GLY A 98 10.89 12.65 -6.54
C GLY A 98 10.30 12.08 -5.24
N ILE A 99 9.28 11.22 -5.33
CA ILE A 99 8.67 10.58 -4.16
C ILE A 99 9.47 9.32 -3.83
N GLU A 100 9.83 9.16 -2.55
CA GLU A 100 10.48 7.94 -2.07
C GLU A 100 9.50 6.75 -2.15
N ALA A 101 9.86 5.72 -2.91
CA ALA A 101 9.00 4.59 -3.16
C ALA A 101 9.75 3.24 -3.21
N TRP A 102 9.22 2.25 -2.50
CA TRP A 102 9.76 0.90 -2.35
C TRP A 102 8.85 -0.12 -3.03
N TYR A 103 9.45 -0.91 -3.92
CA TYR A 103 8.74 -1.98 -4.62
C TYR A 103 8.59 -3.22 -3.72
N GLY A 104 7.35 -3.68 -3.51
CA GLY A 104 7.07 -4.97 -2.90
C GLY A 104 5.80 -5.02 -2.07
N ASP A 105 5.69 -6.07 -1.25
CA ASP A 105 4.52 -6.35 -0.42
C ASP A 105 4.51 -5.49 0.85
N ALA A 106 3.39 -4.80 1.10
CA ALA A 106 3.19 -3.93 2.26
C ALA A 106 3.31 -4.66 3.60
N GLY A 107 3.04 -5.96 3.62
CA GLY A 107 3.22 -6.80 4.78
C GLY A 107 4.68 -7.06 5.11
N SER A 108 5.66 -6.82 4.22
CA SER A 108 7.07 -7.14 4.47
C SER A 108 7.69 -6.32 5.61
N ASP A 109 8.24 -7.03 6.62
CA ASP A 109 8.93 -6.40 7.77
C ASP A 109 10.14 -5.57 7.32
N GLU A 110 10.94 -6.13 6.40
CA GLU A 110 12.12 -5.47 5.84
C GLU A 110 11.75 -4.18 5.10
N LEU A 111 10.65 -4.17 4.33
CA LEU A 111 10.22 -2.97 3.61
C LEU A 111 9.64 -1.91 4.54
N LEU A 112 8.88 -2.30 5.56
CA LEU A 112 8.39 -1.36 6.58
C LEU A 112 9.57 -0.68 7.30
N ILE A 113 10.60 -1.44 7.67
CA ILE A 113 11.82 -0.88 8.28
C ILE A 113 12.51 0.09 7.32
N ARG A 114 12.71 -0.30 6.04
CA ARG A 114 13.33 0.57 5.02
C ARG A 114 12.53 1.83 4.76
N ALA A 115 11.20 1.76 4.83
CA ALA A 115 10.31 2.89 4.68
C ALA A 115 10.27 3.81 5.93
N GLY A 116 11.06 3.52 6.97
CA GLY A 116 11.16 4.38 8.14
C GLY A 116 10.07 4.18 9.20
N ILE A 117 9.36 3.03 9.21
CA ILE A 117 8.22 2.80 10.12
C ILE A 117 8.54 3.00 11.60
N ARG A 118 9.80 2.78 12.01
CA ARG A 118 10.27 2.93 13.40
C ARG A 118 10.18 4.37 13.92
N HIS A 119 10.21 5.34 13.01
CA HIS A 119 10.16 6.77 13.30
C HIS A 119 8.93 7.46 12.72
N ALA A 120 8.13 6.74 11.93
CA ALA A 120 6.90 7.26 11.35
C ALA A 120 5.84 7.56 12.43
N ASN A 121 5.12 8.66 12.25
CA ASN A 121 3.99 9.02 13.11
C ASN A 121 2.70 8.34 12.66
N ILE A 122 2.56 8.11 11.35
CA ILE A 122 1.35 7.58 10.74
C ILE A 122 1.73 6.50 9.72
N LEU A 123 1.06 5.36 9.80
CA LEU A 123 0.97 4.38 8.74
C LEU A 123 -0.42 4.46 8.11
N VAL A 124 -0.48 4.62 6.79
CA VAL A 124 -1.72 4.51 6.04
C VAL A 124 -1.69 3.27 5.13
N VAL A 125 -2.60 2.34 5.36
CA VAL A 125 -2.71 1.08 4.60
C VAL A 125 -3.90 1.14 3.65
N THR A 126 -3.63 1.29 2.37
CA THR A 126 -4.66 1.41 1.32
C THR A 126 -4.71 0.22 0.36
N VAL A 127 -3.92 -0.83 0.63
CA VAL A 127 -3.96 -2.07 -0.14
C VAL A 127 -5.29 -2.79 0.05
N SER A 128 -5.78 -3.43 -1.02
CA SER A 128 -7.05 -4.16 -1.00
C SER A 128 -6.92 -5.58 -0.45
N ASP A 129 -5.72 -6.13 -0.36
CA ASP A 129 -5.50 -7.47 0.18
C ASP A 129 -5.57 -7.47 1.71
N LEU A 130 -6.57 -8.17 2.28
CA LEU A 130 -6.80 -8.20 3.72
C LEU A 130 -5.62 -8.82 4.48
N LEU A 131 -4.96 -9.84 3.93
CA LEU A 131 -3.84 -10.51 4.59
C LEU A 131 -2.62 -9.61 4.67
N ALA A 132 -2.30 -8.91 3.58
CA ALA A 132 -1.23 -7.92 3.49
C ALA A 132 -1.51 -6.75 4.43
N SER A 133 -2.74 -6.20 4.43
CA SER A 133 -3.14 -5.15 5.36
C SER A 133 -2.96 -5.56 6.81
N ARG A 134 -3.52 -6.72 7.20
CA ARG A 134 -3.40 -7.26 8.55
C ARG A 134 -1.94 -7.50 8.96
N ALA A 135 -1.12 -8.02 8.05
CA ALA A 135 0.30 -8.26 8.29
C ALA A 135 1.06 -6.94 8.49
N ALA A 136 0.82 -5.94 7.63
CA ALA A 136 1.44 -4.63 7.72
C ALA A 136 1.11 -3.95 9.06
N ILE A 137 -0.17 -3.97 9.46
CA ILE A 137 -0.66 -3.36 10.70
C ILE A 137 0.00 -4.01 11.93
N ARG A 138 -0.03 -5.34 12.04
CA ARG A 138 0.57 -6.06 13.18
C ARG A 138 2.07 -5.81 13.29
N ARG A 139 2.78 -5.82 12.15
CA ARG A 139 4.23 -5.61 12.12
C ARG A 139 4.58 -4.16 12.46
N ALA A 140 3.87 -3.20 11.88
CA ALA A 140 4.07 -1.79 12.19
C ALA A 140 3.84 -1.49 13.68
N ARG A 141 2.76 -2.01 14.27
CA ARG A 141 2.50 -1.87 15.71
C ARG A 141 3.60 -2.51 16.57
N ALA A 142 4.14 -3.65 16.15
CA ALA A 142 5.24 -4.30 16.86
C ALA A 142 6.57 -3.52 16.75
N LEU A 143 6.85 -2.94 15.58
CA LEU A 143 8.07 -2.16 15.31
C LEU A 143 8.02 -0.76 15.93
N ASN A 144 6.84 -0.17 16.00
CA ASN A 144 6.57 1.16 16.53
C ASN A 144 5.22 1.15 17.29
N PRO A 145 5.23 0.92 18.62
CA PRO A 145 4.00 0.87 19.40
C PRO A 145 3.20 2.18 19.42
N ALA A 146 3.85 3.32 19.17
CA ALA A 146 3.24 4.64 19.24
C ALA A 146 2.66 5.13 17.89
N ILE A 147 2.83 4.36 16.81
CA ILE A 147 2.36 4.75 15.48
C ILE A 147 0.83 4.84 15.41
N THR A 148 0.29 5.85 14.74
CA THR A 148 -1.13 5.87 14.38
C THR A 148 -1.34 5.11 13.08
N ILE A 149 -2.27 4.17 13.06
CA ILE A 149 -2.53 3.30 11.92
C ILE A 149 -3.92 3.60 11.36
N ILE A 150 -3.96 4.10 10.13
CA ILE A 150 -5.17 4.31 9.35
C ILE A 150 -5.22 3.24 8.26
N THR A 151 -6.33 2.55 8.09
CA THR A 151 -6.47 1.53 7.03
C THR A 151 -7.81 1.62 6.33
N ARG A 152 -7.89 1.09 5.11
CA ARG A 152 -9.17 0.78 4.49
C ARG A 152 -9.67 -0.61 4.89
N ALA A 153 -10.99 -0.79 4.92
CA ALA A 153 -11.67 -2.08 4.90
C ALA A 153 -12.49 -2.20 3.61
N ILE A 154 -12.60 -3.41 3.04
CA ILE A 154 -13.47 -3.66 1.88
C ILE A 154 -14.88 -4.01 2.35
N SER A 155 -14.95 -4.85 3.38
CA SER A 155 -16.21 -5.32 3.95
C SER A 155 -16.29 -4.99 5.45
N ARG A 156 -17.51 -5.00 5.98
CA ARG A 156 -17.74 -4.90 7.44
C ARG A 156 -17.05 -6.02 8.23
N GLN A 157 -16.94 -7.21 7.65
CA GLN A 157 -16.28 -8.35 8.32
C GLN A 157 -14.78 -8.10 8.51
N ASP A 158 -14.17 -7.34 7.61
CA ASP A 158 -12.74 -7.01 7.67
C ASP A 158 -12.44 -6.02 8.80
N VAL A 159 -13.42 -5.21 9.20
CA VAL A 159 -13.24 -4.15 10.21
C VAL A 159 -12.75 -4.76 11.52
N GLN A 160 -13.41 -5.79 12.04
CA GLN A 160 -13.00 -6.43 13.30
C GLN A 160 -11.60 -7.04 13.18
N VAL A 161 -11.32 -7.70 12.05
CA VAL A 161 -10.00 -8.31 11.79
C VAL A 161 -8.87 -7.27 11.79
N LEU A 162 -9.13 -6.07 11.27
CA LEU A 162 -8.17 -4.98 11.23
C LEU A 162 -8.06 -4.26 12.58
N LYS A 163 -9.15 -4.10 13.34
CA LYS A 163 -9.11 -3.61 14.74
C LYS A 163 -8.27 -4.53 15.61
N ASP A 164 -8.53 -5.83 15.58
CA ASP A 164 -7.79 -6.85 16.34
C ASP A 164 -6.30 -6.90 15.96
N ALA A 165 -5.96 -6.48 14.74
CA ALA A 165 -4.58 -6.35 14.29
C ALA A 165 -3.85 -5.14 14.89
N GLY A 166 -4.60 -4.15 15.42
CA GLY A 166 -4.07 -2.93 16.03
C GLY A 166 -4.27 -1.67 15.18
N ALA A 167 -5.22 -1.66 14.24
CA ALA A 167 -5.60 -0.45 13.51
C ALA A 167 -6.33 0.54 14.43
N ASP A 168 -5.99 1.83 14.32
CA ASP A 168 -6.63 2.88 15.13
C ASP A 168 -7.84 3.48 14.42
N GLN A 169 -7.75 3.64 13.10
CA GLN A 169 -8.81 4.21 12.27
C GLN A 169 -9.04 3.34 11.03
N ILE A 170 -10.30 3.04 10.74
CA ILE A 170 -10.69 2.18 9.62
C ILE A 170 -11.72 2.92 8.79
N VAL A 171 -11.44 3.09 7.50
CA VAL A 171 -12.35 3.73 6.55
C VAL A 171 -12.90 2.67 5.60
N GLN A 172 -14.18 2.75 5.25
CA GLN A 172 -14.80 1.93 4.21
C GLN A 172 -15.00 2.78 2.94
N PRO A 173 -14.07 2.74 1.96
CA PRO A 173 -14.06 3.70 0.84
C PRO A 173 -15.32 3.65 -0.01
N GLU A 174 -15.87 2.47 -0.24
CA GLU A 174 -17.11 2.29 -0.99
C GLU A 174 -18.33 2.89 -0.27
N PHE A 175 -18.32 2.88 1.06
CA PHE A 175 -19.37 3.52 1.85
C PHE A 175 -19.28 5.05 1.81
N GLU A 176 -18.08 5.62 1.99
CA GLU A 176 -17.88 7.07 1.90
C GLU A 176 -18.21 7.59 0.49
N ALA A 177 -17.85 6.85 -0.56
CA ALA A 177 -18.28 7.16 -1.92
C ALA A 177 -19.80 7.10 -2.09
N GLY A 178 -20.47 6.16 -1.41
CA GLY A 178 -21.93 6.08 -1.37
C GLY A 178 -22.57 7.27 -0.68
N LEU A 179 -21.97 7.79 0.40
CA LEU A 179 -22.44 9.02 1.07
C LEU A 179 -22.32 10.24 0.16
N GLU A 180 -21.24 10.34 -0.61
CA GLU A 180 -21.09 11.42 -1.61
C GLU A 180 -22.17 11.34 -2.71
N CYS A 181 -22.53 10.13 -3.17
CA CYS A 181 -23.66 9.98 -4.10
C CYS A 181 -24.99 10.41 -3.49
N VAL A 182 -25.21 10.14 -2.19
CA VAL A 182 -26.41 10.58 -1.46
C VAL A 182 -26.44 12.10 -1.36
N ASP A 183 -25.32 12.73 -1.03
CA ASP A 183 -25.16 14.19 -1.00
C ASP A 183 -25.63 14.83 -2.31
N HIS A 184 -25.01 14.43 -3.43
CA HIS A 184 -25.34 14.97 -4.75
C HIS A 184 -26.79 14.70 -5.17
N MET A 185 -27.32 13.53 -4.85
CA MET A 185 -28.71 13.18 -5.15
C MET A 185 -29.68 14.07 -4.38
N LEU A 186 -29.47 14.27 -3.07
CA LEU A 186 -30.37 15.07 -2.23
C LEU A 186 -30.28 16.57 -2.58
N HIS A 187 -29.08 17.06 -2.88
CA HIS A 187 -28.90 18.42 -3.41
C HIS A 187 -29.66 18.61 -4.73
N THR A 188 -29.60 17.63 -5.64
CA THR A 188 -30.32 17.66 -6.92
C THR A 188 -31.84 17.64 -6.73
N LEU A 189 -32.32 16.99 -5.67
CA LEU A 189 -33.75 16.96 -5.30
C LEU A 189 -34.21 18.24 -4.57
N GLY A 190 -33.32 19.20 -4.32
CA GLY A 190 -33.65 20.49 -3.71
C GLY A 190 -33.79 20.44 -2.19
N MET A 191 -33.21 19.43 -1.53
CA MET A 191 -33.19 19.35 -0.07
C MET A 191 -32.25 20.42 0.54
N PRO A 192 -32.60 21.04 1.68
CA PRO A 192 -31.73 22.01 2.35
C PRO A 192 -30.39 21.40 2.82
N GLU A 193 -29.31 22.15 2.70
CA GLU A 193 -27.94 21.70 3.03
C GLU A 193 -27.80 21.21 4.49
N GLU A 194 -28.48 21.86 5.44
CA GLU A 194 -28.47 21.45 6.85
C GLU A 194 -29.12 20.06 7.06
N GLU A 195 -30.18 19.76 6.31
CA GLU A 195 -30.86 18.46 6.35
C GLU A 195 -29.98 17.37 5.72
N ILE A 196 -29.33 17.66 4.59
CA ILE A 196 -28.38 16.76 3.92
C ILE A 196 -27.21 16.43 4.85
N ALA A 197 -26.59 17.46 5.45
CA ALA A 197 -25.48 17.29 6.38
C ALA A 197 -25.86 16.41 7.58
N THR A 198 -27.08 16.58 8.11
CA THR A 198 -27.61 15.75 9.20
C THR A 198 -27.78 14.30 8.75
N ILE A 199 -28.39 14.06 7.58
CA ILE A 199 -28.57 12.70 7.04
C ILE A 199 -27.22 12.00 6.83
N ILE A 200 -26.23 12.69 6.27
CA ILE A 200 -24.89 12.13 6.05
C ILE A 200 -24.21 11.81 7.38
N ALA A 201 -24.27 12.73 8.35
CA ALA A 201 -23.69 12.54 9.68
C ALA A 201 -24.32 11.33 10.40
N ASP A 202 -25.65 11.22 10.41
CA ASP A 202 -26.38 10.10 11.01
C ASP A 202 -26.00 8.76 10.38
N ARG A 203 -25.85 8.72 9.04
CA ARG A 203 -25.46 7.51 8.33
C ARG A 203 -24.01 7.11 8.62
N ARG A 204 -23.11 8.08 8.73
CA ARG A 204 -21.71 7.85 9.10
C ARG A 204 -21.60 7.33 10.53
N GLN A 205 -22.30 7.96 11.48
CA GLN A 205 -22.36 7.53 12.88
C GLN A 205 -22.92 6.12 13.00
N ALA A 206 -24.05 5.82 12.34
CA ALA A 206 -24.65 4.49 12.37
C ALA A 206 -23.75 3.38 11.78
N LEU A 207 -22.80 3.70 10.89
CA LEU A 207 -21.80 2.75 10.43
C LEU A 207 -20.75 2.50 11.51
N TYR A 208 -20.06 3.56 11.95
CA TYR A 208 -18.90 3.44 12.83
C TYR A 208 -19.27 3.04 14.27
N GLU A 209 -20.41 3.46 14.81
CA GLU A 209 -20.87 3.03 16.15
C GLU A 209 -21.26 1.54 16.19
N ARG A 210 -21.89 1.02 15.13
CA ARG A 210 -22.23 -0.41 15.07
C ARG A 210 -20.98 -1.28 15.03
N ASP A 211 -19.93 -0.78 14.38
CA ASP A 211 -18.66 -1.46 14.27
C ASP A 211 -17.87 -1.38 15.60
N ASP A 212 -18.13 -0.39 16.47
CA ASP A 212 -17.63 -0.34 17.85
C ASP A 212 -18.44 -1.22 18.81
N GLN A 213 -19.76 -1.29 18.66
CA GLN A 213 -20.63 -2.11 19.51
C GLN A 213 -20.54 -3.61 19.22
N SER A 214 -20.28 -4.04 17.97
CA SER A 214 -19.98 -5.44 17.67
C SER A 214 -18.64 -5.93 18.24
N ALA A 215 -17.80 -5.01 18.73
CA ALA A 215 -16.52 -5.30 19.36
C ALA A 215 -16.58 -5.39 20.89
N ALA A 216 -17.75 -5.13 21.51
CA ALA A 216 -17.95 -5.30 22.95
C ALA A 216 -18.33 -6.77 23.28
N PRO A 217 -17.71 -7.38 24.31
CA PRO A 217 -17.89 -8.79 24.65
C PRO A 217 -19.29 -9.15 25.19
#